data_AF-A0A2R3JWC0-F1
#
_entry.id   AF-A0A2R3JWC0-F1
#
_cell.length_a   1.000
_cell.length_b   1.000
_cell.length_c   1.000
_cell.angle_alpha   90.00
_cell.angle_beta   90.00
_cell.angle_gamma   90.00
#
_symmetry.space_group_name_H-M   'P 1'
#
loop_
_entity.id
_entity.type
_entity.pdbx_description
1 polymer ?
#
loop_
_entity_poly.entity_id
_entity_poly.type
_entity_poly.pdbx_seq_one_letter_code
_entity_poly.pdbx_strand_id
1 'polypeptide(L)'
;MAEITVGDWVKCQKNGNTDYDFFAKVEKIYEHAAYVTITHYDRRDDVNVVELQYRAVIALKKMHLAEPSAQEKAQMRAVSPAMLAE
;
A
#
# COMPACT_ATOMS: atom_id res chain seq x y z
N MET A 1 2.74 14.21 15.24
CA MET A 1 2.73 13.12 14.24
C MET A 1 1.47 13.31 13.43
N ALA A 2 1.55 13.34 12.10
CA ALA A 2 0.35 13.50 11.29
C ALA A 2 -0.54 12.27 11.48
N GLU A 3 -1.82 12.49 11.76
CA GLU A 3 -2.79 11.43 11.99
C GLU A 3 -3.20 10.86 10.64
N ILE A 4 -2.99 9.56 10.44
CA ILE A 4 -3.36 8.88 9.19
C ILE A 4 -4.86 8.61 9.24
N THR A 5 -5.59 9.04 8.22
CA THR A 5 -7.05 8.90 8.13
C THR A 5 -7.46 8.02 6.96
N VAL A 6 -8.73 7.60 6.95
CA VAL A 6 -9.29 6.85 5.82
C VAL A 6 -9.30 7.73 4.57
N GLY A 7 -8.83 7.19 3.45
CA GLY A 7 -8.69 7.89 2.18
C GLY A 7 -7.27 8.40 1.90
N ASP A 8 -6.40 8.46 2.92
CA ASP A 8 -5.01 8.91 2.75
C ASP A 8 -4.19 7.94 1.90
N TRP A 9 -3.24 8.51 1.18
CA TRP A 9 -2.18 7.78 0.51
C TRP A 9 -0.98 7.66 1.44
N VAL A 10 -0.51 6.43 1.60
CA VAL A 10 0.59 6.11 2.51
C VAL A 10 1.65 5.30 1.80
N LYS A 11 2.92 5.59 2.12
CA LYS A 11 4.05 4.71 1.88
C LYS A 11 4.14 3.73 3.03
N CYS A 12 4.01 2.45 2.71
CA CYS A 12 4.14 1.33 3.63
C CYS A 12 5.55 0.75 3.52
N GLN A 13 6.21 0.58 4.66
CA GLN A 13 7.44 -0.18 4.71
C GLN A 13 7.18 -1.67 4.45
N LYS A 14 8.14 -2.32 3.81
CA LYS A 14 8.15 -3.77 3.63
C LYS A 14 7.90 -4.53 4.93
N ASN A 15 7.26 -5.69 4.82
CA ASN A 15 6.85 -6.50 5.96
C ASN A 15 7.01 -8.00 5.69
N GLY A 16 6.45 -8.86 6.53
CA GLY A 16 6.52 -10.31 6.31
C GLY A 16 5.79 -10.81 5.06
N ASN A 17 5.00 -9.96 4.40
CA ASN A 17 4.23 -10.28 3.21
C ASN A 17 4.80 -9.65 1.93
N THR A 18 5.71 -8.68 2.04
CA THR A 18 6.28 -7.94 0.91
C THR A 18 7.76 -7.69 1.16
N ASP A 19 8.59 -7.92 0.16
CA ASP A 19 10.05 -7.75 0.26
C ASP A 19 10.50 -6.30 0.01
N TYR A 20 9.62 -5.47 -0.56
CA TYR A 20 9.88 -4.07 -0.91
C TYR A 20 8.80 -3.13 -0.38
N ASP A 21 9.18 -1.86 -0.22
CA ASP A 21 8.23 -0.81 0.17
C ASP A 21 7.22 -0.57 -0.96
N PHE A 22 6.00 -0.23 -0.57
CA PHE A 22 4.90 -0.03 -1.52
C PHE A 22 4.01 1.15 -1.09
N PHE A 23 3.22 1.64 -2.04
CA PHE A 23 2.22 2.66 -1.78
C PHE A 23 0.84 2.05 -1.71
N ALA A 24 0.04 2.54 -0.77
CA ALA A 24 -1.29 2.07 -0.56
C ALA A 24 -2.23 3.21 -0.20
N LYS A 25 -3.52 2.97 -0.41
CA LYS A 25 -4.59 3.85 0.03
C LYS A 25 -5.24 3.25 1.28
N VAL A 26 -5.46 4.09 2.29
CA VAL A 26 -6.10 3.67 3.53
C VAL A 26 -7.60 3.51 3.31
N GLU A 27 -8.11 2.33 3.61
CA GLU A 27 -9.54 2.00 3.50
C GLU A 27 -10.21 1.91 4.87
N LYS A 28 -9.51 1.40 5.89
CA LYS A 28 -9.99 1.37 7.30
C LYS A 28 -8.85 1.56 8.29
N ILE A 29 -9.11 2.23 9.40
CA ILE A 29 -8.17 2.40 10.51
C ILE A 29 -8.60 1.50 11.68
N TYR A 30 -7.64 0.79 12.24
CA TYR A 30 -7.73 0.03 13.49
C TYR A 30 -6.87 0.70 14.57
N GLU A 31 -6.91 0.17 15.79
CA GLU A 31 -6.24 0.77 16.95
C GLU A 31 -4.72 0.98 16.76
N HIS A 32 -4.03 0.06 16.05
CA HIS A 32 -2.59 0.14 15.80
C HIS A 32 -2.18 -0.17 14.36
N ALA A 33 -3.16 -0.33 13.46
CA ALA A 33 -2.93 -0.73 12.08
C ALA A 33 -3.96 -0.08 11.16
N ALA A 34 -3.73 -0.12 9.85
CA ALA A 34 -4.74 0.22 8.86
C ALA A 34 -4.88 -0.90 7.84
N TYR A 35 -6.12 -1.13 7.42
CA TYR A 35 -6.44 -1.90 6.23
C TYR A 35 -6.26 -1.00 5.01
N VAL A 36 -5.42 -1.43 4.09
CA VAL A 36 -5.01 -0.62 2.95
C VAL A 36 -5.15 -1.41 1.65
N THR A 37 -5.47 -0.68 0.59
CA THR A 37 -5.38 -1.16 -0.78
C THR A 37 -4.03 -0.82 -1.34
N ILE A 38 -3.26 -1.81 -1.75
CA ILE A 38 -1.96 -1.65 -2.41
C ILE A 38 -2.21 -1.06 -3.80
N THR A 39 -1.53 0.03 -4.13
CA THR A 39 -1.74 0.77 -5.38
C THR A 39 -0.51 0.76 -6.28
N HIS A 40 0.68 0.84 -5.69
CA HIS A 40 1.95 0.77 -6.40
C HIS A 40 2.92 -0.09 -5.60
N TYR A 41 3.50 -1.11 -6.21
CA TYR A 41 4.39 -2.06 -5.56
C TYR A 41 5.52 -2.49 -6.51
N ASP A 42 6.58 -3.08 -5.99
CA ASP A 42 7.67 -3.58 -6.83
C ASP A 42 7.25 -4.82 -7.62
N ARG A 43 7.65 -4.95 -8.90
CA ARG A 43 7.32 -6.14 -9.71
C ARG A 43 7.82 -7.45 -9.10
N ARG A 44 8.81 -7.41 -8.23
CA ARG A 44 9.33 -8.60 -7.52
C ARG A 44 8.37 -9.11 -6.46
N ASP A 45 7.49 -8.25 -5.95
CA ASP A 45 6.43 -8.60 -5.01
C ASP A 45 5.12 -9.05 -5.70
N ASP A 46 5.09 -9.19 -7.02
CA ASP A 46 3.86 -9.44 -7.78
C ASP A 46 3.07 -10.66 -7.32
N VAL A 47 3.76 -11.78 -7.09
CA VAL A 47 3.11 -13.01 -6.60
C VAL A 47 2.50 -12.75 -5.21
N ASN A 48 3.29 -12.22 -4.28
CA ASN A 48 2.85 -11.92 -2.92
C ASN A 48 1.64 -10.97 -2.91
N VAL A 49 1.72 -9.87 -3.68
CA VAL A 49 0.68 -8.83 -3.72
C VAL A 49 -0.60 -9.33 -4.37
N VAL A 50 -0.50 -10.19 -5.39
CA VAL A 50 -1.66 -10.84 -6.02
C VAL A 50 -2.32 -11.84 -5.08
N GLU A 51 -1.55 -12.65 -4.35
CA GLU A 51 -2.08 -13.58 -3.34
C GLU A 51 -2.81 -12.86 -2.20
N LEU A 52 -2.34 -11.66 -1.85
CA LEU A 52 -2.99 -10.75 -0.91
C LEU A 52 -4.23 -10.04 -1.48
N GLN A 53 -4.58 -10.28 -2.75
CA GLN A 53 -5.64 -9.57 -3.47
C GLN A 53 -5.48 -8.04 -3.39
N TYR A 54 -4.24 -7.56 -3.46
CA TYR A 54 -3.88 -6.15 -3.35
C TYR A 54 -4.34 -5.48 -2.05
N ARG A 55 -4.53 -6.26 -0.97
CA ARG A 55 -5.03 -5.79 0.32
C ARG A 55 -4.06 -6.19 1.42
N ALA A 56 -3.75 -5.26 2.30
CA ALA A 56 -2.85 -5.52 3.42
C ALA A 56 -3.32 -4.85 4.71
N VAL A 57 -2.95 -5.42 5.84
CA VAL A 57 -3.04 -4.77 7.15
C VAL A 57 -1.64 -4.41 7.58
N ILE A 58 -1.36 -3.12 7.71
CA ILE A 58 -0.03 -2.62 8.04
C ILE A 58 -0.11 -1.84 9.34
N ALA A 59 0.91 -1.98 10.20
CA ALA A 59 0.97 -1.24 11.45
C ALA A 59 1.15 0.26 11.18
N LEU A 60 0.43 1.13 11.89
CA LEU A 60 0.48 2.58 11.69
C LEU A 60 1.90 3.15 11.82
N LYS A 61 2.70 2.58 12.75
CA LYS A 61 4.12 2.94 12.94
C LYS A 61 5.04 2.64 11.75
N LYS A 62 4.57 1.85 10.77
CA LYS A 62 5.28 1.48 9.54
C LYS A 62 4.73 2.21 8.31
N MET A 63 3.82 3.15 8.51
CA MET A 63 3.23 3.97 7.46
C MET A 63 3.73 5.40 7.56
N HIS A 64 3.86 6.04 6.40
CA HIS A 64 4.09 7.48 6.30
C HIS A 64 3.12 8.05 5.27
N LEU A 65 2.45 9.16 5.58
CA LEU A 65 1.67 9.91 4.60
C LEU A 65 2.56 10.28 3.41
N ALA A 66 2.21 9.77 2.24
CA ALA A 66 2.96 9.99 1.03
C ALA A 66 2.11 9.62 -0.19
N GLU A 67 2.06 10.55 -1.13
CA GLU A 67 1.60 10.25 -2.48
C GLU A 67 2.80 9.80 -3.33
N PRO A 68 2.67 8.72 -4.11
CA PRO A 68 3.74 8.27 -4.98
C PRO A 68 4.08 9.37 -6.00
N SER A 69 5.34 9.79 -6.02
CA SER A 69 5.83 10.75 -7.01
C SER A 69 5.79 10.14 -8.42
N ALA A 70 5.73 10.97 -9.47
CA ALA A 70 5.69 10.48 -10.85
C ALA A 70 6.84 9.50 -11.19
N GLN A 71 8.03 9.71 -10.62
CA GLN A 71 9.17 8.79 -10.75
C GLN A 71 8.97 7.46 -10.00
N GLU A 72 8.36 7.46 -8.82
CA GLU A 72 8.08 6.22 -8.07
C GLU A 72 7.02 5.40 -8.80
N LYS A 73 5.99 6.06 -9.35
CA LYS A 73 4.98 5.42 -10.20
C LYS A 73 5.56 4.78 -11.45
N ALA A 74 6.60 5.38 -12.04
CA ALA A 74 7.24 4.84 -13.24
C ALA A 74 8.10 3.59 -12.95
N GLN A 75 8.64 3.48 -11.73
CA GLN A 75 9.50 2.37 -11.31
C GLN A 75 8.70 1.20 -10.73
N MET A 76 7.57 1.49 -10.11
CA MET A 76 6.69 0.51 -9.48
C MET A 76 5.57 0.07 -10.43
N ARG A 77 5.05 -1.14 -10.23
CA ARG A 77 3.86 -1.62 -10.91
C ARG A 77 2.64 -0.99 -10.27
N ALA A 78 1.85 -0.28 -11.06
CA ALA A 78 0.55 0.21 -10.65
C ALA A 78 -0.51 -0.90 -10.81
N VAL A 79 -1.43 -0.99 -9.86
CA VAL A 79 -2.65 -1.77 -10.03
C VAL A 79 -3.62 -0.96 -10.89
N SER A 80 -4.22 -1.60 -11.91
CA SER A 80 -5.31 -0.96 -12.65
C SER A 80 -6.56 -0.90 -11.78
N PRO A 81 -7.36 0.18 -11.81
CA PRO A 81 -8.63 0.25 -11.07
C PRO A 81 -9.62 -0.87 -11.46
N ALA A 82 -9.50 -1.42 -12.67
CA ALA A 82 -10.26 -2.59 -13.10
C ALA A 82 -9.93 -3.88 -12.31
N MET A 83 -8.77 -3.99 -11.67
CA MET A 83 -8.38 -5.13 -10.82
C MET A 83 -8.93 -5.03 -9.39
N LEU A 84 -9.52 -3.89 -9.03
CA LEU A 84 -10.00 -3.58 -7.68
C LEU A 84 -11.52 -3.46 -7.61
N ALA A 85 -12.19 -3.52 -8.76
CA ALA A 85 -13.63 -3.54 -8.90
C ALA A 85 -14.11 -5.00 -9.03
N GLU A 86 -14.24 -5.68 -7.89
CA GLU A 86 -15.05 -6.90 -7.72
C GLU A 86 -16.02 -6.69 -6.56
#